data_AF-A0A8J9SF11-F1
#
_entry.id   AF-A0A8J9SF11-F1
#
_cell.length_a   1.000
_cell.length_b   1.000
_cell.length_c   1.000
_cell.angle_alpha   90.00
_cell.angle_beta   90.00
_cell.angle_gamma   90.00
#
_symmetry.space_group_name_H-M   'P 1'
#
loop_
_entity.id
_entity.type
_entity.pdbx_description
1 polymer ?
#
loop_
_entity_poly.entity_id
_entity_poly.type
_entity_poly.pdbx_seq_one_letter_code
_entity_poly.pdbx_strand_id
1 'polypeptide(L)'
;MFSRGLCTILFAAPALVWATTKGDLSNPDAQKILLVESERIEEYRSRNYTWPLNNYSPNTPGWASLMVDRFHQVEEIDDRGRRYEAYIQTIHSAFLVPNFTEHGFGLARCPEDLIEALRAGIRDGLPNARYEQNVDVISGPTPLFIDRPDLSQRVLNELRHYAEEWSGVELTPYRAYGFRLYRNDSQLMMHVDKMQTHIISFILHIDSSDDAEPWPIFIE
;
A
#
# COMPACT_ATOMS: atom_id res chain seq x y z
N MET A 1 -28.85 -6.66 8.98
CA MET A 1 -28.29 -7.99 9.31
C MET A 1 -26.91 -8.01 8.68
N PHE A 2 -25.91 -7.55 9.42
CA PHE A 2 -24.58 -7.28 8.89
C PHE A 2 -23.88 -8.61 8.57
N SER A 3 -23.29 -8.69 7.38
CA SER A 3 -22.25 -9.67 7.10
C SER A 3 -20.96 -9.10 7.69
N ARG A 4 -20.24 -9.89 8.47
CA ARG A 4 -19.01 -9.47 9.14
C ARG A 4 -18.01 -9.04 8.08
N GLY A 5 -17.50 -7.83 8.24
CA GLY A 5 -16.72 -7.19 7.20
C GLY A 5 -15.80 -6.13 7.77
N LEU A 6 -14.51 -6.28 7.47
CA LEU A 6 -13.49 -5.27 7.69
C LEU A 6 -13.58 -4.26 6.56
N CYS A 7 -13.59 -2.97 6.89
CA CYS A 7 -13.45 -1.91 5.90
C CYS A 7 -12.02 -1.35 5.89
N THR A 8 -11.31 -1.48 4.77
CA THR A 8 -9.92 -1.01 4.61
C THR A 8 -9.78 -0.03 3.46
N ILE A 9 -9.09 1.10 3.67
CA ILE A 9 -8.53 1.89 2.57
C ILE A 9 -7.03 1.57 2.47
N LEU A 10 -6.61 1.22 1.25
CA LEU A 10 -5.20 1.11 0.89
C LEU A 10 -4.74 2.43 0.27
N PHE A 11 -3.60 2.93 0.71
CA PHE A 11 -3.00 4.16 0.19
C PHE A 11 -1.70 3.86 -0.53
N ALA A 12 -1.31 4.71 -1.46
CA ALA A 12 0.07 4.79 -1.88
C ALA A 12 0.53 6.22 -2.05
N ALA A 13 1.76 6.45 -1.59
CA ALA A 13 2.52 7.64 -1.85
C ALA A 13 3.85 7.25 -2.52
N PRO A 14 4.24 7.85 -3.65
CA PRO A 14 5.60 7.82 -4.15
C PRO A 14 6.42 8.80 -3.31
N ALA A 15 7.66 8.43 -2.99
CA ALA A 15 8.65 9.35 -2.48
C ALA A 15 8.86 10.51 -3.47
N LEU A 16 9.00 11.74 -2.97
CA LEU A 16 9.22 12.91 -3.82
C LEU A 16 10.41 12.66 -4.76
N VAL A 17 10.11 12.69 -6.05
CA VAL A 17 11.00 13.19 -7.09
C VAL A 17 10.32 14.46 -7.56
N TRP A 18 11.06 15.55 -7.71
CA TRP A 18 10.54 16.83 -8.19
C TRP A 18 10.06 16.68 -9.63
N ALA A 19 8.84 16.14 -9.83
CA ALA A 19 8.24 16.02 -11.14
C ALA A 19 7.94 17.44 -11.66
N THR A 20 8.66 17.82 -12.70
CA THR A 20 8.50 19.10 -13.38
C THR A 20 7.21 19.15 -14.20
N THR A 21 6.02 19.21 -13.58
CA THR A 21 4.84 19.76 -14.26
C THR A 21 3.73 20.25 -13.33
N LYS A 22 3.30 21.50 -13.55
CA LYS A 22 2.04 22.09 -13.11
C LYS A 22 0.87 21.33 -13.74
N GLY A 23 0.27 20.40 -13.03
CA GLY A 23 -0.94 19.68 -13.46
C GLY A 23 -1.88 19.46 -12.28
N ASP A 24 -3.20 19.47 -12.53
CA ASP A 24 -4.24 19.23 -11.53
C ASP A 24 -4.01 17.88 -10.83
N LEU A 25 -3.78 17.94 -9.52
CA LEU A 25 -3.40 16.82 -8.64
C LEU A 25 -4.56 15.83 -8.39
N SER A 26 -5.74 16.09 -8.97
CA SER A 26 -6.98 15.33 -8.69
C SER A 26 -7.05 13.94 -9.33
N ASN A 27 -6.25 13.64 -10.37
CA ASN A 27 -6.22 12.32 -11.03
C ASN A 27 -4.83 11.96 -11.63
N PRO A 28 -3.94 11.32 -10.86
CA PRO A 28 -2.58 11.01 -11.30
C PRO A 28 -2.48 9.85 -12.32
N ASP A 29 -3.53 9.04 -12.54
CA ASP A 29 -3.52 8.04 -13.64
C ASP A 29 -3.63 8.68 -15.03
N ALA A 30 -4.19 9.90 -15.10
CA ALA A 30 -4.20 10.72 -16.31
C ALA A 30 -2.89 11.49 -16.49
N GLN A 31 -2.05 11.56 -15.46
CA GLN A 31 -0.75 12.20 -15.51
C GLN A 31 0.30 11.20 -15.98
N LYS A 32 0.99 11.53 -17.07
CA LYS A 32 2.28 10.91 -17.39
C LYS A 32 3.29 11.43 -16.36
N ILE A 33 3.31 10.87 -15.14
CA ILE A 33 4.40 11.09 -14.19
C ILE A 33 5.62 10.39 -14.78
N LEU A 34 6.33 11.08 -15.66
CA LEU A 34 7.56 10.60 -16.26
C LEU A 34 8.67 10.89 -15.26
N LEU A 35 9.04 9.89 -14.47
CA LEU A 35 10.27 9.94 -13.70
C LEU A 35 11.44 10.06 -14.68
N VAL A 36 12.15 11.20 -14.65
CA VAL A 36 13.32 11.38 -15.50
C VAL A 36 14.50 10.66 -14.85
N GLU A 37 15.17 9.79 -15.61
CA GLU A 37 16.25 8.95 -15.07
C GLU A 37 17.38 9.78 -14.43
N SER A 38 17.68 10.97 -14.99
CA SER A 38 18.68 11.87 -14.40
C SER A 38 18.30 12.33 -12.99
N GLU A 39 17.01 12.65 -12.75
CA GLU A 39 16.51 13.07 -11.44
C GLU A 39 16.56 11.91 -10.45
N ARG A 40 16.22 10.68 -10.90
CA ARG A 40 16.34 9.46 -10.08
C ARG A 40 17.79 9.21 -9.64
N ILE A 41 18.75 9.39 -10.54
CA ILE A 41 20.18 9.21 -10.25
C ILE A 41 20.67 10.30 -9.27
N GLU A 42 20.19 11.55 -9.43
CA GLU A 42 20.53 12.64 -8.52
C GLU A 42 20.01 12.39 -7.09
N GLU A 43 18.75 11.98 -6.96
CA GLU A 43 18.15 11.58 -5.67
C GLU A 43 18.85 10.36 -5.06
N TYR A 44 19.21 9.37 -5.87
CA TYR A 44 19.95 8.20 -5.42
C TYR A 44 21.30 8.61 -4.79
N ARG A 45 21.99 9.58 -5.41
CA ARG A 45 23.25 10.12 -4.89
C ARG A 45 23.04 11.01 -3.67
N SER A 46 22.00 11.85 -3.64
CA SER A 46 21.71 12.75 -2.52
C SER A 46 21.44 11.98 -1.22
N ARG A 47 20.86 10.78 -1.35
CA ARG A 47 20.60 9.83 -0.25
C ARG A 47 21.79 8.94 0.12
N ASN A 48 22.96 9.17 -0.48
CA ASN A 48 24.19 8.39 -0.29
C ASN A 48 24.05 6.89 -0.59
N TYR A 49 23.17 6.50 -1.52
CA TYR A 49 23.10 5.11 -1.97
C TYR A 49 24.27 4.77 -2.91
N THR A 50 24.68 3.49 -2.92
CA THR A 50 25.86 3.02 -3.67
C THR A 50 25.52 1.89 -4.63
N TRP A 51 26.08 1.96 -5.83
CA TRP A 51 25.95 0.95 -6.88
C TRP A 51 27.34 0.36 -7.24
N PRO A 52 27.48 -0.96 -7.49
CA PRO A 52 26.45 -1.98 -7.39
C PRO A 52 26.01 -2.24 -5.95
N LEU A 53 24.77 -2.68 -5.78
CA LEU A 53 24.28 -3.16 -4.50
C LEU A 53 25.04 -4.44 -4.14
N ASN A 54 25.69 -4.45 -2.98
CA ASN A 54 26.54 -5.57 -2.56
C ASN A 54 25.90 -6.45 -1.47
N ASN A 55 24.86 -5.95 -0.78
CA ASN A 55 24.21 -6.61 0.35
C ASN A 55 22.69 -6.32 0.36
N TYR A 56 21.95 -7.07 1.17
CA TYR A 56 20.57 -6.74 1.52
C TYR A 56 20.45 -5.31 2.07
N SER A 57 19.34 -4.65 1.79
CA SER A 57 19.02 -3.33 2.31
C SER A 57 17.71 -3.43 3.09
N PRO A 58 17.74 -3.30 4.43
CA PRO A 58 18.88 -3.10 5.31
C PRO A 58 19.66 -4.39 5.53
N ASN A 59 20.97 -4.28 5.77
CA ASN A 59 21.82 -5.46 5.97
C ASN A 59 21.74 -5.98 7.42
N THR A 60 20.57 -6.51 7.80
CA THR A 60 20.36 -7.14 9.11
C THR A 60 20.17 -8.65 8.96
N PRO A 61 20.57 -9.47 9.96
CA PRO A 61 20.38 -10.92 9.89
C PRO A 61 18.90 -11.33 9.75
N GLY A 62 17.99 -10.61 10.42
CA GLY A 62 16.55 -10.86 10.34
C GLY A 62 15.98 -10.60 8.95
N TRP A 63 16.32 -9.46 8.35
CA TRP A 63 15.89 -9.12 6.99
C TRP A 63 16.46 -10.09 5.96
N ALA A 64 17.74 -10.45 6.07
CA ALA A 64 18.36 -11.44 5.20
C ALA A 64 17.65 -12.81 5.30
N SER A 65 17.33 -13.27 6.51
CA SER A 65 16.59 -14.51 6.72
C SER A 65 15.20 -14.46 6.09
N LEU A 66 14.45 -13.36 6.32
CA LEU A 66 13.12 -13.17 5.74
C LEU A 66 13.17 -13.21 4.20
N MET A 67 14.13 -12.52 3.59
CA MET A 67 14.28 -12.51 2.13
C MET A 67 14.67 -13.88 1.58
N VAL A 68 15.51 -14.66 2.30
CA VAL A 68 15.81 -16.06 1.94
C VAL A 68 14.53 -16.91 1.95
N ASP A 69 13.70 -16.80 2.99
CA ASP A 69 12.43 -17.52 3.06
C ASP A 69 11.49 -17.12 1.91
N ARG A 70 11.47 -15.82 1.55
CA ARG A 70 10.71 -15.33 0.38
C ARG A 70 11.23 -15.91 -0.93
N PHE A 71 12.54 -16.01 -1.12
CA PHE A 71 13.10 -16.66 -2.32
C PHE A 71 12.69 -18.14 -2.40
N HIS A 72 12.67 -18.88 -1.29
CA HIS A 72 12.18 -20.26 -1.28
C HIS A 72 10.70 -20.36 -1.66
N GLN A 73 9.85 -19.46 -1.16
CA GLN A 73 8.44 -19.43 -1.56
C GLN A 73 8.26 -19.11 -3.04
N VAL A 74 9.11 -18.24 -3.60
CA VAL A 74 9.10 -17.96 -5.05
C VAL A 74 9.49 -19.19 -5.85
N GLU A 75 10.46 -19.99 -5.40
CA GLU A 75 10.88 -21.24 -6.05
C GLU A 75 9.73 -22.25 -6.18
N GLU A 76 8.80 -22.26 -5.22
CA GLU A 76 7.62 -23.14 -5.18
C GLU A 76 6.51 -22.75 -6.18
N ILE A 77 6.56 -21.55 -6.79
CA ILE A 77 5.52 -21.09 -7.71
C ILE A 77 5.62 -21.84 -9.04
N ASP A 78 4.74 -22.79 -9.33
CA ASP A 78 4.77 -23.60 -10.58
C ASP A 78 4.70 -22.77 -11.87
N ASP A 79 3.87 -21.73 -11.91
CA ASP A 79 3.70 -20.89 -13.09
C ASP A 79 4.94 -20.03 -13.35
N ARG A 80 5.56 -20.21 -14.52
CA ARG A 80 6.82 -19.53 -14.87
C ARG A 80 6.70 -18.02 -14.93
N GLY A 81 5.56 -17.50 -15.39
CA GLY A 81 5.33 -16.06 -15.49
C GLY A 81 5.21 -15.44 -14.10
N ARG A 82 4.35 -16.01 -13.26
CA ARG A 82 4.17 -15.59 -11.86
C ARG A 82 5.47 -15.72 -11.05
N ARG A 83 6.23 -16.79 -11.26
CA ARG A 83 7.53 -16.99 -10.61
C ARG A 83 8.52 -15.88 -10.97
N TYR A 84 8.61 -15.52 -12.25
CA TYR A 84 9.48 -14.43 -12.69
C TYR A 84 9.07 -13.09 -12.07
N GLU A 85 7.78 -12.74 -12.13
CA GLU A 85 7.28 -11.51 -11.53
C GLU A 85 7.52 -11.45 -10.02
N ALA A 86 7.25 -12.57 -9.32
CA ALA A 86 7.50 -12.68 -7.89
C ALA A 86 9.00 -12.58 -7.56
N TYR A 87 9.88 -13.18 -8.36
CA TYR A 87 11.33 -13.04 -8.21
C TYR A 87 11.78 -11.58 -8.36
N ILE A 88 11.29 -10.87 -9.38
CA ILE A 88 11.59 -9.44 -9.57
C ILE A 88 11.08 -8.62 -8.37
N GLN A 89 9.89 -8.94 -7.85
CA GLN A 89 9.35 -8.36 -6.62
C GLN A 89 10.23 -8.59 -5.40
N THR A 90 10.65 -9.83 -5.16
CA THR A 90 11.51 -10.15 -4.01
C THR A 90 12.87 -9.48 -4.14
N ILE A 91 13.50 -9.47 -5.33
CA ILE A 91 14.78 -8.76 -5.55
C ILE A 91 14.64 -7.26 -5.27
N HIS A 92 13.55 -6.66 -5.73
CA HIS A 92 13.28 -5.25 -5.50
C HIS A 92 13.18 -4.93 -4.01
N SER A 93 12.36 -5.67 -3.26
CA SER A 93 12.24 -5.48 -1.81
C SER A 93 13.56 -5.78 -1.07
N ALA A 94 14.25 -6.86 -1.43
CA ALA A 94 15.46 -7.31 -0.73
C ALA A 94 16.64 -6.35 -0.86
N PHE A 95 16.83 -5.76 -2.04
CA PHE A 95 18.07 -5.06 -2.39
C PHE A 95 17.85 -3.58 -2.74
N LEU A 96 16.74 -3.24 -3.39
CA LEU A 96 16.52 -1.90 -3.95
C LEU A 96 15.75 -0.98 -3.02
N VAL A 97 14.73 -1.49 -2.32
CA VAL A 97 13.90 -0.70 -1.41
C VAL A 97 14.63 -0.56 -0.07
N PRO A 98 14.89 0.67 0.40
CA PRO A 98 15.40 0.86 1.75
C PRO A 98 14.30 0.51 2.76
N ASN A 99 14.66 -0.15 3.85
CA ASN A 99 13.79 -0.14 5.02
C ASN A 99 13.91 1.24 5.68
N PHE A 100 12.78 1.92 5.83
CA PHE A 100 12.73 3.26 6.38
C PHE A 100 12.84 3.28 7.91
N THR A 101 12.44 2.20 8.59
CA THR A 101 12.46 2.08 10.05
C THR A 101 12.98 0.71 10.49
N GLU A 102 13.18 0.49 11.79
CA GLU A 102 13.63 -0.82 12.29
C GLU A 102 12.67 -1.96 11.93
N HIS A 103 11.36 -1.69 11.89
CA HIS A 103 10.32 -2.70 11.80
C HIS A 103 9.66 -2.80 10.42
N GLY A 104 9.95 -1.91 9.46
CA GLY A 104 9.32 -1.95 8.14
C GLY A 104 7.86 -1.49 8.09
N PHE A 105 7.20 -1.32 9.24
CA PHE A 105 5.87 -0.72 9.36
C PHE A 105 5.75 0.20 10.58
N GLY A 106 4.70 1.01 10.60
CA GLY A 106 4.33 1.86 11.73
C GLY A 106 2.85 1.68 12.07
N LEU A 107 2.51 1.91 13.34
CA LEU A 107 1.12 1.91 13.81
C LEU A 107 0.77 3.30 14.33
N ALA A 108 -0.32 3.86 13.82
CA ALA A 108 -0.84 5.15 14.24
C ALA A 108 -2.36 5.09 14.38
N ARG A 109 -2.90 5.96 15.24
CA ARG A 109 -4.35 6.14 15.38
C ARG A 109 -4.83 7.23 14.44
N CYS A 110 -5.86 6.91 13.65
CA CYS A 110 -6.54 7.87 12.78
C CYS A 110 -7.20 8.98 13.63
N PRO A 111 -7.16 10.25 13.20
CA PRO A 111 -7.90 11.34 13.84
C PRO A 111 -9.40 11.01 13.99
N GLU A 112 -9.97 11.36 15.14
CA GLU A 112 -11.34 10.95 15.49
C GLU A 112 -12.40 11.61 14.58
N ASP A 113 -12.17 12.84 14.14
CA ASP A 113 -13.07 13.52 13.20
C ASP A 113 -13.02 12.91 11.79
N LEU A 114 -11.85 12.41 11.38
CA LEU A 114 -11.68 11.71 10.12
C LEU A 114 -12.33 10.33 10.18
N ILE A 115 -12.09 9.54 11.22
CA ILE A 115 -12.66 8.19 11.33
C ILE A 115 -14.19 8.23 11.39
N GLU A 116 -14.78 9.20 12.08
CA GLU A 116 -16.25 9.36 12.14
C GLU A 116 -16.83 9.76 10.78
N ALA A 117 -16.16 10.65 10.04
CA ALA A 117 -16.57 11.00 8.68
C ALA A 117 -16.51 9.78 7.73
N LEU A 118 -15.49 8.92 7.87
CA LEU A 118 -15.36 7.70 7.09
C LEU A 118 -16.46 6.69 7.41
N ARG A 119 -16.76 6.47 8.70
CA ARG A 119 -17.87 5.61 9.13
C ARG A 119 -19.22 6.09 8.62
N ALA A 120 -19.48 7.40 8.72
CA ALA A 120 -20.68 8.01 8.15
C ALA A 120 -20.72 7.80 6.63
N GLY A 121 -19.58 7.95 5.95
CA GLY A 121 -19.46 7.73 4.52
C GLY A 121 -19.75 6.29 4.06
N ILE A 122 -19.35 5.30 4.87
CA ILE A 122 -19.71 3.89 4.65
C ILE A 122 -21.22 3.71 4.75
N ARG A 123 -21.85 4.21 5.83
CA ARG A 123 -23.29 4.06 6.07
C ARG A 123 -24.13 4.69 4.96
N ASP A 124 -23.75 5.88 4.53
CA ASP A 124 -24.39 6.63 3.45
C ASP A 124 -24.17 5.97 2.08
N GLY A 125 -22.99 5.42 1.83
CA GLY A 125 -22.65 4.78 0.56
C GLY A 125 -23.13 3.34 0.41
N LEU A 126 -23.47 2.66 1.51
CA LEU A 126 -23.83 1.24 1.52
C LEU A 126 -25.01 0.89 0.60
N PRO A 127 -26.10 1.68 0.50
CA PRO A 127 -27.20 1.40 -0.43
C PRO A 127 -26.78 1.36 -1.90
N ASN A 128 -25.68 2.06 -2.24
CA ASN A 128 -25.12 2.14 -3.58
C ASN A 128 -23.84 1.30 -3.73
N ALA A 129 -23.51 0.47 -2.74
CA ALA A 129 -22.34 -0.38 -2.79
C ALA A 129 -22.43 -1.35 -3.97
N ARG A 130 -21.33 -1.50 -4.70
CA ARG A 130 -21.20 -2.46 -5.79
C ARG A 130 -20.25 -3.57 -5.41
N TYR A 131 -20.31 -4.71 -6.10
CA TYR A 131 -19.21 -5.66 -6.01
C TYR A 131 -17.94 -5.06 -6.60
N GLU A 132 -16.80 -5.32 -5.97
CA GLU A 132 -15.52 -4.96 -6.55
C GLU A 132 -15.22 -5.80 -7.79
N GLN A 133 -14.47 -5.22 -8.72
CA GLN A 133 -13.89 -6.00 -9.82
C GLN A 133 -12.93 -7.06 -9.24
N ASN A 134 -12.68 -8.13 -10.00
CA ASN A 134 -11.80 -9.19 -9.54
C ASN A 134 -10.39 -8.62 -9.22
N VAL A 135 -9.90 -8.91 -8.02
CA VAL A 135 -8.57 -8.53 -7.54
C VAL A 135 -7.80 -9.82 -7.27
N ASP A 136 -6.69 -10.02 -7.98
CA ASP A 136 -5.96 -11.31 -7.99
C ASP A 136 -5.45 -11.78 -6.62
N VAL A 137 -5.34 -10.87 -5.65
CA VAL A 137 -4.88 -11.16 -4.28
C VAL A 137 -6.02 -11.36 -3.29
N ILE A 138 -7.27 -11.29 -3.71
CA ILE A 138 -8.44 -11.52 -2.85
C ILE A 138 -9.08 -12.86 -3.22
N SER A 139 -9.24 -13.73 -2.24
CA SER A 139 -9.97 -14.98 -2.37
C SER A 139 -11.23 -14.98 -1.49
N GLY A 140 -12.10 -15.96 -1.71
CA GLY A 140 -13.40 -16.05 -1.03
C GLY A 140 -14.45 -15.13 -1.65
N PRO A 141 -15.46 -14.70 -0.87
CA PRO A 141 -16.54 -13.88 -1.40
C PRO A 141 -16.04 -12.51 -1.88
N THR A 142 -16.42 -12.11 -3.09
CA THR A 142 -16.08 -10.80 -3.67
C THR A 142 -16.46 -9.67 -2.72
N PRO A 143 -15.56 -8.77 -2.36
CA PRO A 143 -15.88 -7.67 -1.45
C PRO A 143 -16.89 -6.71 -2.09
N LEU A 144 -17.61 -6.00 -1.23
CA LEU A 144 -18.35 -4.81 -1.64
C LEU A 144 -17.38 -3.63 -1.70
N PHE A 145 -17.73 -2.64 -2.52
CA PHE A 145 -16.94 -1.46 -2.71
C PHE A 145 -17.82 -0.23 -2.81
N ILE A 146 -17.43 0.82 -2.10
CA ILE A 146 -18.12 2.11 -2.10
C ILE A 146 -17.15 3.16 -2.63
N ASP A 147 -17.55 3.81 -3.74
CA ASP A 147 -16.81 4.93 -4.31
C ASP A 147 -17.08 6.21 -3.50
N ARG A 148 -16.06 6.72 -2.81
CA ARG A 148 -16.10 7.99 -2.05
C ARG A 148 -14.86 8.84 -2.33
N PRO A 149 -14.72 9.38 -3.55
CA PRO A 149 -13.53 10.14 -3.94
C PRO A 149 -13.28 11.36 -3.04
N ASP A 150 -14.34 11.97 -2.52
CA ASP A 150 -14.29 13.06 -1.54
C ASP A 150 -13.54 12.65 -0.26
N LEU A 151 -13.91 11.49 0.29
CA LEU A 151 -13.30 10.98 1.52
C LEU A 151 -11.92 10.36 1.25
N SER A 152 -11.75 9.62 0.15
CA SER A 152 -10.44 9.09 -0.25
C SER A 152 -9.39 10.21 -0.39
N GLN A 153 -9.77 11.34 -1.01
CA GLN A 153 -8.87 12.50 -1.13
C GLN A 153 -8.59 13.16 0.22
N ARG A 154 -9.60 13.26 1.10
CA ARG A 154 -9.43 13.78 2.45
C ARG A 154 -8.40 12.95 3.22
N VAL A 155 -8.51 11.63 3.18
CA VAL A 155 -7.57 10.75 3.88
C VAL A 155 -6.15 10.87 3.30
N LEU A 156 -5.99 10.96 1.98
CA LEU A 156 -4.67 11.21 1.37
C LEU A 156 -4.01 12.47 1.91
N ASN A 157 -4.77 13.55 2.05
CA ASN A 157 -4.25 14.84 2.48
C ASN A 157 -3.95 14.83 3.99
N GLU A 158 -4.90 14.33 4.80
CA GLU A 158 -4.78 14.38 6.25
C GLU A 158 -3.79 13.35 6.79
N LEU A 159 -3.67 12.16 6.19
CA LEU A 159 -2.76 11.13 6.69
C LEU A 159 -1.35 11.19 6.09
N ARG A 160 -1.10 12.04 5.08
CA ARG A 160 0.22 12.18 4.44
C ARG A 160 1.36 12.34 5.46
N HIS A 161 1.16 13.22 6.45
CA HIS A 161 2.19 13.55 7.42
C HIS A 161 2.65 12.34 8.25
N TYR A 162 1.77 11.35 8.52
CA TYR A 162 2.17 10.13 9.23
C TYR A 162 3.21 9.33 8.44
N ALA A 163 3.08 9.25 7.11
CA ALA A 163 4.02 8.52 6.27
C ALA A 163 5.33 9.30 6.09
N GLU A 164 5.26 10.62 6.02
CA GLU A 164 6.45 11.48 5.97
C GLU A 164 7.23 11.42 7.29
N GLU A 165 6.54 11.47 8.43
CA GLU A 165 7.15 11.34 9.75
C GLU A 165 7.75 9.94 9.96
N TRP A 166 7.04 8.89 9.56
CA TRP A 166 7.52 7.51 9.65
C TRP A 166 8.74 7.25 8.75
N SER A 167 8.75 7.79 7.52
CA SER A 167 9.82 7.53 6.55
C SER A 167 10.98 8.52 6.62
N GLY A 168 10.78 9.70 7.20
CA GLY A 168 11.73 10.81 7.15
C GLY A 168 11.90 11.41 5.75
N VAL A 169 10.98 11.12 4.81
CA VAL A 169 11.05 11.56 3.41
C VAL A 169 9.77 12.31 3.07
N GLU A 170 9.89 13.40 2.30
CA GLU A 170 8.71 14.09 1.77
C GLU A 170 8.03 13.21 0.69
N LEU A 171 6.70 13.14 0.72
CA LEU A 171 5.94 12.21 -0.13
C LEU A 171 4.90 12.95 -0.97
N THR A 172 4.70 12.51 -2.20
CA THR A 172 3.57 13.00 -3.01
C THR A 172 2.39 12.05 -2.83
N PRO A 173 1.17 12.51 -2.54
CA PRO A 173 0.02 11.61 -2.56
C PRO A 173 -0.21 11.06 -3.97
N TYR A 174 -0.37 9.74 -4.12
CA TYR A 174 -0.70 9.13 -5.42
C TYR A 174 -2.13 8.62 -5.46
N ARG A 175 -2.50 7.66 -4.59
CA ARG A 175 -3.84 7.09 -4.67
C ARG A 175 -4.37 6.61 -3.34
N ALA A 176 -5.64 6.89 -3.12
CA ALA A 176 -6.48 6.22 -2.15
C ALA A 176 -7.62 5.57 -2.91
N TYR A 177 -7.88 4.32 -2.57
CA TYR A 177 -9.03 3.62 -3.10
C TYR A 177 -10.28 3.98 -2.27
N GLY A 178 -11.46 3.72 -2.82
CA GLY A 178 -12.71 3.76 -2.07
C GLY A 178 -12.76 2.72 -0.96
N PHE A 179 -13.92 2.56 -0.34
CA PHE A 179 -14.07 1.67 0.80
C PHE A 179 -14.28 0.24 0.32
N ARG A 180 -13.31 -0.63 0.61
CA ARG A 180 -13.45 -2.07 0.39
C ARG A 180 -14.01 -2.72 1.65
N LEU A 181 -15.20 -3.31 1.51
CA LEU A 181 -15.90 -4.02 2.57
C LEU A 181 -15.74 -5.52 2.34
N TYR A 182 -14.86 -6.13 3.11
CA TYR A 182 -14.69 -7.58 3.11
C TYR A 182 -15.93 -8.27 3.69
N ARG A 183 -16.11 -9.55 3.37
CA ARG A 183 -17.20 -10.37 3.91
C ARG A 183 -16.62 -11.54 4.67
N ASN A 184 -17.49 -12.32 5.32
CA ASN A 184 -17.09 -13.59 5.92
C ASN A 184 -16.33 -14.44 4.90
N ASP A 185 -15.24 -15.05 5.35
CA ASP A 185 -14.37 -15.90 4.54
C ASP A 185 -13.62 -15.19 3.40
N SER A 186 -13.71 -13.85 3.29
CA SER A 186 -12.80 -13.09 2.42
C SER A 186 -11.39 -13.18 2.96
N GLN A 187 -10.42 -13.43 2.10
CA GLN A 187 -8.99 -13.45 2.47
C GLN A 187 -8.23 -12.53 1.54
N LEU A 188 -7.28 -11.79 2.12
CA LEU A 188 -6.29 -11.02 1.38
C LEU A 188 -4.97 -11.79 1.45
N MET A 189 -4.54 -12.32 0.30
CA MET A 189 -3.31 -13.07 0.18
C MET A 189 -2.09 -12.16 0.42
N MET A 190 -1.00 -12.72 0.91
CA MET A 190 0.27 -12.00 1.03
C MET A 190 0.70 -11.44 -0.33
N HIS A 191 0.96 -10.14 -0.38
CA HIS A 191 1.41 -9.46 -1.58
C HIS A 191 2.22 -8.22 -1.20
N VAL A 192 2.99 -7.71 -2.16
CA VAL A 192 3.60 -6.39 -2.10
C VAL A 192 2.89 -5.47 -3.09
N ASP A 193 2.84 -4.19 -2.76
CA ASP A 193 2.26 -3.20 -3.66
C ASP A 193 3.11 -2.99 -4.94
N LYS A 194 2.51 -2.35 -5.94
CA LYS A 194 3.16 -2.14 -7.25
C LYS A 194 4.35 -1.20 -7.13
N MET A 195 5.55 -1.72 -7.41
CA MET A 195 6.82 -0.98 -7.34
C MET A 195 6.81 0.37 -8.05
N GLN A 196 6.11 0.49 -9.18
CA GLN A 196 6.14 1.70 -9.99
C GLN A 196 5.45 2.90 -9.32
N THR A 197 4.57 2.64 -8.35
CA THR A 197 3.58 3.62 -7.89
C THR A 197 3.38 3.67 -6.38
N HIS A 198 3.73 2.59 -5.67
CA HIS A 198 3.43 2.41 -4.24
C HIS A 198 4.76 2.18 -3.49
N ILE A 199 5.34 3.23 -2.93
CA ILE A 199 6.59 3.15 -2.15
C ILE A 199 6.27 3.03 -0.66
N ILE A 200 5.23 3.74 -0.20
CA ILE A 200 4.70 3.64 1.16
C ILE A 200 3.18 3.56 1.09
N SER A 201 2.60 2.61 1.81
CA SER A 201 1.15 2.42 1.90
C SER A 201 0.64 2.47 3.34
N PHE A 202 -0.66 2.74 3.45
CA PHE A 202 -1.38 2.61 4.71
C PHE A 202 -2.48 1.58 4.55
N ILE A 203 -2.72 0.84 5.63
CA ILE A 203 -3.89 -0.02 5.81
C ILE A 203 -4.75 0.66 6.89
N LEU A 204 -5.82 1.33 6.48
CA LEU A 204 -6.72 2.00 7.43
C LEU A 204 -7.97 1.16 7.65
N HIS A 205 -8.07 0.52 8.83
CA HIS A 205 -9.31 -0.09 9.27
C HIS A 205 -10.30 0.96 9.78
N ILE A 206 -11.50 1.02 9.20
CA ILE A 206 -12.51 2.06 9.47
C ILE A 206 -13.63 1.56 10.39
N ASP A 207 -14.19 0.40 10.05
CA ASP A 207 -15.35 -0.14 10.73
C ASP A 207 -15.42 -1.67 10.61
N SER A 208 -16.16 -2.27 11.53
CA SER A 208 -16.47 -3.69 11.58
C SER A 208 -17.90 -3.87 12.10
N SER A 209 -18.58 -4.95 11.73
CA SER A 209 -19.88 -5.26 12.36
C SER A 209 -19.71 -5.58 13.85
N ASP A 210 -20.74 -5.33 14.65
CA ASP A 210 -20.71 -5.56 16.10
C ASP A 210 -20.40 -7.03 16.48
N ASP A 211 -20.69 -7.98 15.59
CA ASP A 211 -20.44 -9.42 15.75
C ASP A 211 -19.16 -9.90 15.05
N ALA A 212 -18.35 -8.98 14.52
CA ALA A 212 -17.10 -9.32 13.86
C ALA A 212 -16.02 -9.65 14.88
N GLU A 213 -15.32 -10.75 14.64
CA GLU A 213 -14.06 -11.04 15.33
C GLU A 213 -12.92 -10.18 14.74
N PRO A 214 -11.88 -9.85 15.52
CA PRO A 214 -10.71 -9.15 15.00
C PRO A 214 -10.09 -9.87 13.80
N TRP A 215 -9.81 -9.13 12.73
CA TRP A 215 -9.15 -9.72 11.56
C TRP A 215 -7.69 -10.06 11.90
N PRO A 216 -7.25 -11.31 11.70
CA PRO A 216 -5.88 -11.70 11.97
C PRO A 216 -4.96 -11.17 10.85
N ILE A 217 -4.49 -9.94 11.00
CA ILE A 217 -3.53 -9.33 10.07
C ILE A 217 -2.09 -9.74 10.45
N PHE A 218 -1.31 -10.08 9.43
CA PHE A 218 0.12 -10.34 9.54
C PHE A 218 0.85 -9.40 8.59
N ILE A 219 1.84 -8.67 9.12
CA ILE A 219 2.68 -7.70 8.39
C ILE A 219 4.13 -8.05 8.67
N GLU A 220 4.97 -7.95 7.65
CA GLU A 220 6.41 -8.23 7.70
C GLU A 220 7.22 -7.21 6.89
#